data_AF-A0A7S0EQ15-F1
#
_entry.id   AF-A0A7S0EQ15-F1
#
_cell.length_a   1.000
_cell.length_b   1.000
_cell.length_c   1.000
_cell.angle_alpha   90.00
_cell.angle_beta   90.00
_cell.angle_gamma   90.00
#
_symmetry.space_group_name_H-M   'P 1'
#
loop_
_entity.id
_entity.type
_entity.pdbx_description
1 polymer ?
#
loop_
_entity_poly.entity_id
_entity_poly.type
_entity_poly.pdbx_seq_one_letter_code
_entity_poly.pdbx_strand_id
1 'polypeptide(L)'
;AMSRALGDVMIEQYLSQDPDVSEISLSDHDFVVLASDGLWDVISNQEVIQIVAGEGSKCGWSPDQLSMMANKLCMEAFRRGSMDNITVMIILALSDHVAPLQPKPERHVELPSMGKQQPKHPLQRSPAANMPMNG
;
A
#
# COMPACT_ATOMS: atom_id res chain seq x y z
N ALA A 1 12.17 -8.56 -12.58
CA ALA A 1 10.87 -8.69 -13.29
C ALA A 1 9.76 -8.85 -12.26
N MET A 2 8.61 -8.19 -12.45
CA MET A 2 7.52 -8.12 -11.46
C MET A 2 6.24 -8.79 -11.97
N SER A 3 5.48 -9.44 -11.07
CA SER A 3 4.15 -10.00 -11.35
C SER A 3 3.01 -9.14 -10.81
N ARG A 4 3.35 -8.05 -10.11
CA ARG A 4 2.44 -7.10 -9.49
C ARG A 4 2.96 -5.68 -9.71
N ALA A 5 2.08 -4.77 -10.07
CA ALA A 5 2.39 -3.35 -10.23
C ALA A 5 1.11 -2.52 -10.11
N LEU A 6 1.29 -1.24 -9.79
CA LEU A 6 0.22 -0.24 -9.90
C LEU A 6 0.33 0.44 -11.28
N GLY A 7 -0.80 0.58 -11.97
CA GLY A 7 -0.82 1.07 -13.34
C GLY A 7 -0.46 0.00 -14.38
N ASP A 8 -0.33 0.42 -15.63
CA ASP A 8 -0.15 -0.42 -16.83
C ASP A 8 -1.43 -1.09 -17.37
N VAL A 9 -2.33 -0.23 -17.86
CA VAL A 9 -3.65 -0.58 -18.43
C VAL A 9 -3.57 -1.59 -19.57
N MET A 10 -2.44 -1.62 -20.29
CA MET A 10 -2.30 -2.48 -21.48
C MET A 10 -2.09 -3.96 -21.14
N ILE A 11 -1.69 -4.30 -19.91
CA ILE A 11 -1.43 -5.67 -19.46
C ILE A 11 -2.12 -6.03 -18.13
N GLU A 12 -3.15 -5.28 -17.73
CA GLU A 12 -3.93 -5.47 -16.49
C GLU A 12 -4.40 -6.92 -16.27
N GLN A 13 -4.71 -7.64 -17.34
CA GLN A 13 -5.14 -9.04 -17.28
C GLN A 13 -4.04 -10.03 -16.82
N TYR A 14 -2.78 -9.60 -16.75
CA TYR A 14 -1.63 -10.41 -16.30
C TYR A 14 -0.92 -9.84 -15.06
N LEU A 15 -1.32 -8.67 -14.58
CA LEU A 15 -0.73 -8.01 -13.42
C LEU A 15 -1.77 -7.87 -12.31
N SER A 16 -1.42 -8.35 -11.11
CA SER A 16 -2.23 -8.10 -9.93
C SER A 16 -1.90 -6.73 -9.34
N GLN A 17 -2.94 -5.93 -9.08
CA GLN A 17 -2.84 -4.66 -8.36
C GLN A 17 -3.03 -4.82 -6.85
N ASP A 18 -3.49 -5.99 -6.40
CA ASP A 18 -3.66 -6.26 -4.97
C ASP A 18 -2.29 -6.36 -4.29
N PRO A 19 -2.05 -5.61 -3.19
CA PRO A 19 -0.83 -5.74 -2.42
C PRO A 19 -0.85 -7.03 -1.59
N ASP A 20 0.33 -7.53 -1.26
CA ASP A 20 0.48 -8.50 -0.18
C ASP A 20 0.58 -7.74 1.15
N VAL A 21 -0.19 -8.17 2.15
CA VAL A 21 -0.31 -7.47 3.43
C VAL A 21 0.09 -8.42 4.55
N SER A 22 1.10 -8.02 5.31
CA SER A 22 1.56 -8.74 6.50
C SER A 22 1.61 -7.81 7.70
N GLU A 23 1.43 -8.38 8.89
CA GLU A 23 1.53 -7.68 10.16
C GLU A 23 2.63 -8.35 10.99
N ILE A 24 3.57 -7.55 11.49
CA ILE A 24 4.73 -8.02 12.25
C ILE A 24 4.83 -7.12 13.49
N SER A 25 4.85 -7.74 14.67
CA SER A 25 5.10 -7.02 15.92
C SER A 25 6.59 -6.74 16.07
N LEU A 26 6.93 -5.47 16.26
CA LEU A 26 8.30 -5.02 16.50
C LEU A 26 8.54 -4.82 18.00
N SER A 27 9.72 -5.21 18.46
CA SER A 27 10.25 -4.97 19.80
C SER A 27 11.07 -3.69 19.85
N ASP A 28 11.50 -3.30 21.06
CA ASP A 28 12.37 -2.15 21.22
C ASP A 28 13.67 -2.32 20.42
N HIS A 29 14.06 -1.27 19.70
CA HIS A 29 15.24 -1.24 18.84
C HIS A 29 15.23 -2.21 17.65
N ASP A 30 14.11 -2.88 17.36
CA ASP A 30 13.95 -3.55 16.08
C ASP A 30 13.98 -2.52 14.95
N PHE A 31 14.49 -2.90 13.79
CA PHE A 31 14.54 -2.04 12.62
C PHE A 31 14.03 -2.75 11.38
N VAL A 32 13.51 -1.97 10.44
CA VAL A 32 13.04 -2.42 9.14
C VAL A 32 13.84 -1.68 8.07
N VAL A 33 14.34 -2.44 7.09
CA VAL A 33 14.98 -1.88 5.90
C VAL A 33 14.06 -2.08 4.71
N LEU A 34 13.67 -0.99 4.07
CA LEU A 34 12.94 -0.99 2.80
C LEU A 34 13.91 -0.50 1.72
N ALA A 35 14.01 -1.23 0.61
CA ALA A 35 14.87 -0.83 -0.49
C ALA A 35 14.35 -1.34 -1.83
N SER A 36 14.77 -0.70 -2.92
CA SER A 36 14.56 -1.19 -4.28
C SER A 36 15.42 -2.44 -4.57
N ASP A 37 15.04 -3.18 -5.60
CA ASP A 37 15.79 -4.34 -6.13
C ASP A 37 17.25 -4.01 -6.48
N GLY A 38 17.53 -2.77 -6.91
CA GLY A 38 18.89 -2.27 -7.08
C GLY A 38 19.82 -2.48 -5.86
N LEU A 39 19.29 -2.58 -4.63
CA LEU A 39 20.07 -3.01 -3.45
C LEU A 39 20.15 -4.54 -3.36
N TRP A 40 19.00 -5.20 -3.37
CA TRP A 40 18.85 -6.62 -3.07
C TRP A 40 19.47 -7.55 -4.11
N ASP A 41 19.65 -7.06 -5.35
CA ASP A 41 20.31 -7.80 -6.43
C ASP A 41 21.80 -8.05 -6.16
N VAL A 42 22.44 -7.23 -5.31
CA VAL A 42 23.90 -7.28 -5.08
C VAL A 42 24.32 -7.35 -3.60
N ILE A 43 23.39 -7.16 -2.67
CA ILE A 43 23.62 -7.27 -1.22
C ILE A 43 22.58 -8.20 -0.58
N SER A 44 23.06 -9.17 0.21
CA SER A 44 22.19 -10.09 0.93
C SER A 44 21.59 -9.48 2.20
N ASN A 45 20.43 -10.01 2.64
CA ASN A 45 19.79 -9.59 3.89
C ASN A 45 20.74 -9.63 5.10
N GLN A 46 21.60 -10.66 5.17
CA GLN A 46 22.54 -10.81 6.27
C GLN A 46 23.58 -9.69 6.29
N GLU A 47 24.10 -9.29 5.12
CA GLU A 47 25.05 -8.18 5.02
C GLU A 47 24.42 -6.85 5.41
N VAL A 48 23.16 -6.62 5.02
CA VAL A 48 22.41 -5.43 5.46
C VAL A 48 22.31 -5.41 6.98
N ILE A 49 21.95 -6.53 7.62
CA ILE A 49 21.89 -6.63 9.08
C ILE A 49 23.25 -6.33 9.71
N GLN A 50 24.36 -6.85 9.17
CA GLN A 50 25.70 -6.58 9.69
C GLN A 50 26.07 -5.10 9.62
N ILE A 51 25.67 -4.40 8.56
CA ILE A 51 25.93 -2.96 8.40
C ILE A 51 25.07 -2.17 9.40
N VAL A 52 23.75 -2.39 9.40
CA VAL A 52 22.81 -1.58 10.18
C VAL A 52 22.92 -1.87 11.68
N ALA A 53 22.79 -3.14 12.09
CA ALA A 53 22.88 -3.51 13.50
C ALA A 53 24.30 -3.29 14.04
N GLY A 54 25.32 -3.54 13.21
CA GLY A 54 26.71 -3.35 13.58
C GLY A 54 27.08 -1.89 13.82
N GLU A 55 26.57 -0.94 13.02
CA GLU A 55 26.78 0.49 13.27
C GLU A 55 25.87 1.04 14.35
N GLY A 56 24.59 0.63 14.39
CA GLY A 56 23.66 1.05 15.45
C GLY A 56 24.17 0.69 16.85
N SER A 57 24.77 -0.49 16.99
CA SER A 57 25.38 -0.92 18.26
C SER A 57 26.63 -0.12 18.66
N LYS A 58 27.34 0.49 17.69
CA LYS A 58 28.60 1.22 17.93
C LYS A 58 28.39 2.71 18.12
N CYS A 59 27.58 3.32 17.26
CA CYS A 59 27.41 4.76 17.14
C CYS A 59 26.07 5.24 17.71
N GLY A 60 25.19 4.30 18.11
CA GLY A 60 23.85 4.59 18.58
C GLY A 60 22.84 4.71 17.44
N TRP A 61 21.60 4.97 17.85
CA TRP A 61 20.42 4.93 16.99
C TRP A 61 19.78 6.32 16.87
N SER A 62 20.40 7.19 16.08
CA SER A 62 19.85 8.53 15.78
C SER A 62 19.48 8.67 14.30
N PRO A 63 18.60 9.62 13.92
CA PRO A 63 18.25 9.85 12.53
C PRO A 63 19.46 10.09 11.60
N ASP A 64 20.48 10.79 12.08
CA ASP A 64 21.72 11.03 11.32
C ASP A 64 22.50 9.74 11.10
N GLN A 65 22.59 8.89 12.12
CA GLN A 65 23.26 7.58 12.02
C GLN A 65 22.51 6.65 11.07
N LEU A 66 21.18 6.60 11.15
CA LEU A 66 20.35 5.83 10.22
C LEU A 66 20.53 6.32 8.77
N SER A 67 20.59 7.63 8.56
CA SER A 67 20.83 8.22 7.23
C SER A 67 22.21 7.85 6.69
N MET A 68 23.23 7.85 7.55
CA MET A 68 24.58 7.41 7.19
C MET A 68 24.62 5.93 6.80
N MET A 69 23.96 5.07 7.57
CA MET A 69 23.86 3.63 7.27
C MET A 69 23.12 3.38 5.94
N ALA A 70 22.01 4.08 5.70
CA ALA A 70 21.27 3.99 4.44
C ALA A 70 22.15 4.42 3.25
N ASN A 71 22.87 5.53 3.38
CA ASN A 71 23.80 5.98 2.35
C ASN A 71 24.93 4.97 2.12
N LYS A 72 25.46 4.36 3.19
CA LYS A 72 26.48 3.32 3.09
C LYS A 72 25.99 2.10 2.33
N LEU A 73 24.74 1.67 2.56
CA LEU A 73 24.10 0.59 1.79
C LEU A 73 23.98 0.96 0.31
N CYS A 74 23.53 2.18 -0.01
CA CYS A 74 23.47 2.67 -1.39
C CYS A 74 24.84 2.64 -2.07
N MET A 75 25.87 3.16 -1.39
CA MET A 75 27.24 3.20 -1.92
C MET A 75 27.83 1.81 -2.13
N GLU A 76 27.55 0.87 -1.23
CA GLU A 76 28.03 -0.50 -1.35
C GLU A 76 27.39 -1.20 -2.55
N ALA A 77 26.09 -1.04 -2.76
CA ALA A 77 25.42 -1.62 -3.92
C ALA A 77 25.92 -1.01 -5.24
N PHE A 78 26.14 0.30 -5.26
CA PHE A 78 26.78 0.96 -6.40
C PHE A 78 28.18 0.41 -6.67
N ARG A 79 29.02 0.24 -5.63
CA ARG A 79 30.38 -0.31 -5.77
C ARG A 79 30.39 -1.75 -6.28
N ARG A 80 29.36 -2.53 -5.97
CA ARG A 80 29.19 -3.90 -6.46
C ARG A 80 28.66 -3.98 -7.89
N GLY A 81 28.40 -2.84 -8.52
CA GLY A 81 27.99 -2.77 -9.92
C GLY A 81 26.48 -2.94 -10.11
N SER A 82 25.67 -2.55 -9.12
CA SER A 82 24.23 -2.41 -9.35
C SER A 82 23.97 -1.45 -10.49
N MET A 83 23.15 -1.89 -11.45
CA MET A 83 22.82 -1.15 -12.68
C MET A 83 21.43 -0.52 -12.63
N ASP A 84 20.75 -0.58 -11.48
CA ASP A 84 19.41 -0.05 -11.26
C ASP A 84 19.42 1.18 -10.33
N ASN A 85 18.26 1.81 -10.16
CA ASN A 85 18.04 2.83 -9.15
C ASN A 85 18.11 2.20 -7.76
N ILE A 86 18.99 2.76 -6.92
CA ILE A 86 19.22 2.28 -5.56
C ILE A 86 18.56 3.27 -4.59
N THR A 87 17.51 2.83 -3.91
CA THR A 87 16.83 3.59 -2.85
C THR A 87 16.78 2.73 -1.60
N VAL A 88 17.13 3.32 -0.45
CA VAL A 88 17.14 2.64 0.85
C VAL A 88 16.49 3.55 1.91
N MET A 89 15.61 2.97 2.72
CA MET A 89 14.99 3.58 3.89
C MET A 89 15.17 2.64 5.08
N ILE A 90 15.59 3.20 6.21
CA ILE A 90 15.71 2.46 7.47
C ILE A 90 14.73 3.07 8.48
N ILE A 91 13.87 2.22 9.04
CA ILE A 91 12.89 2.57 10.05
C ILE A 91 13.32 1.90 11.35
N LEU A 92 13.37 2.65 12.43
CA LEU A 92 13.71 2.14 13.75
C LEU A 92 12.47 2.19 14.65
N ALA A 93 12.17 1.07 15.30
CA ALA A 93 11.19 1.01 16.37
C ALA A 93 11.76 1.66 17.63
N LEU A 94 11.10 2.71 18.11
CA LEU A 94 11.43 3.38 19.35
C LEU A 94 10.35 3.03 20.38
N SER A 95 10.77 2.58 21.55
CA SER A 95 9.86 2.39 22.68
C SER A 95 9.55 3.72 23.36
N ASP A 96 8.67 4.52 22.76
CA ASP A 96 7.92 5.55 23.48
C ASP A 96 6.48 5.61 22.94
N HIS A 97 5.56 5.01 23.72
CA HIS A 97 4.11 4.99 23.55
C HIS A 97 3.56 4.64 22.16
N VAL A 98 3.55 3.33 21.83
CA VAL A 98 2.49 2.80 20.96
C VAL A 98 1.20 2.83 21.78
N ALA A 99 0.41 3.90 21.65
CA ALA A 99 -1.00 3.82 22.06
C ALA A 99 -1.61 2.59 21.36
N PRO A 100 -2.40 1.75 22.05
CA PRO A 100 -2.95 0.55 21.45
C PRO A 100 -3.65 0.93 20.14
N LEU A 101 -3.22 0.32 19.03
CA LEU A 101 -3.90 0.47 17.75
C LEU A 101 -5.36 0.08 17.98
N GLN A 102 -6.26 1.07 17.95
CA GLN A 102 -7.68 0.75 17.95
C GLN A 102 -7.96 -0.07 16.69
N PRO A 103 -8.74 -1.16 16.78
CA PRO A 103 -9.05 -1.98 15.63
C PRO A 103 -9.65 -1.08 14.54
N LYS A 104 -9.00 -1.06 13.38
CA LYS A 104 -9.42 -0.27 12.22
C LYS A 104 -10.82 -0.75 11.84
N PRO A 105 -11.84 0.14 11.76
CA PRO A 105 -13.16 -0.28 11.34
C PRO A 105 -13.05 -0.87 9.95
N GLU A 106 -13.49 -2.12 9.81
CA GLU A 106 -13.60 -2.80 8.52
C GLU A 106 -14.40 -1.88 7.58
N ARG A 107 -13.82 -1.55 6.42
CA ARG A 107 -14.55 -0.83 5.39
C ARG A 107 -15.69 -1.74 4.92
N HIS A 108 -16.90 -1.46 5.41
CA HIS A 108 -18.10 -2.01 4.80
C HIS A 108 -18.18 -1.45 3.38
N VAL A 109 -17.87 -2.27 2.39
CA VAL A 109 -18.13 -1.95 0.99
C VAL A 109 -19.65 -2.03 0.82
N GLU A 110 -20.34 -0.90 0.94
CA GLU A 110 -21.73 -0.81 0.50
C GLU A 110 -21.74 -0.99 -1.02
N LEU A 111 -22.09 -2.21 -1.46
CA LEU A 111 -22.47 -2.46 -2.85
C LEU A 111 -23.60 -1.50 -3.22
N PRO A 112 -23.52 -0.78 -4.36
CA PRO A 112 -24.62 0.06 -4.80
C PRO A 112 -25.88 -0.78 -4.91
N SER A 113 -26.91 -0.44 -4.14
CA SER A 113 -28.19 -1.11 -4.24
C SER A 113 -28.74 -0.89 -5.65
N MET A 114 -28.81 -1.96 -6.44
CA MET A 114 -29.49 -1.93 -7.73
C MET A 114 -30.95 -1.55 -7.47
N GLY A 115 -31.32 -0.33 -7.85
CA GLY A 115 -32.65 0.21 -7.65
C GLY A 115 -33.69 -0.74 -8.22
N LYS A 116 -34.52 -1.31 -7.34
CA LYS A 116 -35.72 -2.04 -7.73
C LYS A 116 -36.64 -1.03 -8.45
N GLN A 117 -36.67 -1.06 -9.78
CA GLN A 117 -37.71 -0.35 -10.53
C GLN A 117 -39.06 -0.90 -10.07
N GLN A 118 -39.84 -0.05 -9.38
CA GLN A 118 -41.21 -0.36 -9.00
C GLN A 118 -42.07 -0.48 -10.28
N PRO A 119 -43.03 -1.41 -10.33
CA PRO A 119 -43.93 -1.55 -11.46
C PRO A 119 -44.78 -0.28 -11.60
N LYS A 120 -44.82 0.30 -12.81
CA LYS A 120 -45.62 1.48 -13.13
C LYS A 120 -47.11 1.18 -12.94
N HIS A 121 -47.80 2.02 -12.18
CA HIS A 121 -49.26 1.95 -11.97
C HIS A 121 -50.04 2.04 -13.31
N PRO A 122 -51.22 1.41 -13.44
CA PRO A 122 -52.02 1.50 -14.65
C PRO A 122 -52.62 2.90 -14.86
N LEU A 123 -52.62 3.35 -16.11
CA LEU A 123 -53.21 4.60 -16.60
C LEU A 123 -54.66 4.79 -16.10
N GLN A 124 -54.91 5.83 -15.30
CA GLN A 124 -56.27 6.29 -15.02
C GLN A 124 -56.86 6.91 -16.29
N ARG A 125 -57.99 6.37 -16.77
CA ARG A 125 -58.76 6.93 -17.88
C ARG A 125 -59.53 8.17 -17.39
N SER A 126 -59.35 9.30 -18.07
CA SER A 126 -60.13 10.53 -17.85
C SER A 126 -61.63 10.29 -18.14
N PRO A 127 -62.55 10.94 -17.41
CA PRO A 127 -63.98 10.78 -17.63
C PRO A 127 -64.43 11.49 -18.92
N ALA A 128 -65.31 10.82 -19.67
CA ALA A 128 -65.90 11.32 -20.90
C ALA A 128 -66.81 12.53 -20.62
N ALA A 129 -66.59 13.62 -21.36
CA ALA A 129 -67.52 14.74 -21.46
C ALA A 129 -68.76 14.30 -22.24
N ASN A 130 -69.92 14.38 -21.59
CA ASN A 130 -71.23 14.18 -22.19
C ASN A 130 -71.66 15.51 -22.84
N MET A 131 -71.91 15.53 -24.15
CA MET A 131 -72.56 16.65 -24.85
C MET A 131 -73.87 16.14 -25.48
N PRO A 132 -75.02 16.80 -25.27
CA PRO A 132 -76.31 16.36 -25.80
C PRO A 132 -76.49 16.73 -27.29
N MET A 133 -77.15 15.82 -28.01
CA MET A 133 -77.64 15.96 -29.38
C MET A 133 -78.75 17.03 -29.47
N ASN A 134 -78.77 17.80 -30.56
CA ASN A 134 -79.99 18.32 -31.15
C ASN A 134 -79.77 18.85 -32.58
N GLY A 135 -80.66 18.44 -33.49
CA GLY A 135 -80.95 19.12 -34.77
C GLY A 135 -80.34 18.50 -36.01
#